data_AF-A0A9X9A1M9-F1
#
_entry.id   AF-A0A9X9A1M9-F1
#
_cell.length_a   1.000
_cell.length_b   1.000
_cell.length_c   1.000
_cell.angle_alpha   90.00
_cell.angle_beta   90.00
_cell.angle_gamma   90.00
#
_symmetry.space_group_name_H-M   'P 1'
#
loop_
_entity.id
_entity.type
_entity.pdbx_description
1 polymer ?
#
loop_
_entity_poly.entity_id
_entity_poly.type
_entity_poly.pdbx_seq_one_letter_code
_entity_poly.pdbx_strand_id
1 'polypeptide(L)'
;IDAGNSEEHAQLFLEMLKEQNVSNPDFVALTHWHWDHIFGLPVLQDALSIAHSETKKEMRTLVSYEWTDEALDARVKEGTEIEFCA
;
A
#
# COMPACT_ATOMS: atom_id res chain seq x y z
N ILE A 1 11.28 0.70 2.06
CA ILE A 1 10.74 -0.61 2.48
C ILE A 1 9.29 -0.33 2.80
N ASP A 2 8.40 -1.07 2.15
CA ASP A 2 6.99 -0.74 1.99
C ASP A 2 6.74 0.59 1.26
N ALA A 3 5.52 0.75 0.77
CA ALA A 3 5.08 1.90 0.00
C ALA A 3 4.18 2.84 0.82
N GLY A 4 3.82 2.46 2.04
CA GLY A 4 2.93 3.23 2.90
C GLY A 4 1.45 2.99 2.60
N ASN A 5 0.61 3.65 3.38
CA ASN A 5 -0.80 3.36 3.55
C ASN A 5 -1.74 4.13 2.61
N SER A 6 -1.23 5.12 1.88
CA SER A 6 -1.96 5.85 0.85
C SER A 6 -1.00 6.55 -0.12
N GLU A 7 -1.53 7.02 -1.24
CA GLU A 7 -0.77 7.85 -2.18
C GLU A 7 -0.28 9.15 -1.51
N GLU A 8 -1.13 9.80 -0.71
CA GLU A 8 -0.78 11.03 0.00
C GLU A 8 0.38 10.81 0.98
N HIS A 9 0.38 9.68 1.70
CA HIS A 9 1.46 9.37 2.62
C HIS A 9 2.78 9.08 1.89
N ALA A 10 2.75 8.33 0.78
CA ALA A 10 3.94 8.10 -0.05
C ALA A 10 4.47 9.41 -0.67
N GLN A 11 3.57 10.28 -1.12
CA GLN A 11 3.91 11.59 -1.67
C GLN A 11 4.58 12.48 -0.62
N LEU A 12 4.02 12.54 0.59
CA LEU A 12 4.62 13.24 1.73
C LEU A 12 6.04 12.72 2.02
N PHE A 13 6.25 11.40 1.97
CA PHE A 13 7.57 10.81 2.15
C PHE A 13 8.57 11.30 1.09
N LEU A 14 8.20 11.29 -0.20
CA LEU A 14 9.06 11.79 -1.27
C LEU A 14 9.35 13.30 -1.15
N GLU A 15 8.37 14.09 -0.70
CA GLU A 15 8.55 15.51 -0.43
C GLU A 15 9.57 15.75 0.69
N MET A 16 9.48 14.99 1.78
CA MET A 16 10.45 15.05 2.87
C MET A 16 11.86 14.63 2.41
N LEU A 17 11.99 13.61 1.56
CA LEU A 17 13.30 13.25 0.99
C LEU A 17 13.90 14.42 0.20
N LYS A 18 13.08 15.08 -0.63
CA LYS A 18 13.49 16.24 -1.42
C LYS A 18 13.94 17.40 -0.53
N GLU A 19 13.22 17.69 0.56
CA GLU A 19 13.62 18.73 1.52
C GLU A 19 14.98 18.45 2.17
N GLN A 20 15.32 17.17 2.34
CA GLN A 20 16.61 16.73 2.86
C GLN A 20 17.70 16.56 1.78
N ASN A 21 17.42 16.92 0.52
CA ASN A 21 18.28 16.66 -0.65
C ASN A 21 18.67 15.16 -0.81
N VAL A 22 17.75 14.26 -0.46
CA VAL A 22 17.88 12.82 -0.68
C VAL A 22 17.18 12.46 -1.99
N SER A 23 17.82 11.63 -2.81
CA SER A 23 17.24 11.16 -4.06
C SER A 23 16.02 10.26 -3.81
N ASN A 24 15.11 10.22 -4.78
CA ASN A 24 14.01 9.26 -4.78
C ASN A 24 14.54 7.81 -4.76
N PRO A 25 13.77 6.86 -4.22
CA PRO A 25 14.18 5.46 -4.16
C PRO A 25 14.19 4.81 -5.56
N ASP A 26 15.23 4.04 -5.87
CA ASP A 26 15.28 3.20 -7.07
C ASP A 26 14.52 1.87 -6.91
N PHE A 27 14.28 1.45 -5.66
CA PHE A 27 13.65 0.18 -5.32
C PHE A 27 12.64 0.35 -4.18
N VAL A 28 11.57 -0.43 -4.23
CA VAL A 28 10.63 -0.62 -3.12
C VAL A 28 10.43 -2.11 -2.88
N ALA A 29 10.70 -2.55 -1.66
CA ALA A 29 10.47 -3.94 -1.24
C ALA A 29 9.24 -3.98 -0.33
N LEU A 30 8.22 -4.75 -0.71
CA LEU A 30 6.99 -4.93 0.05
C LEU A 30 7.14 -6.12 1.00
N THR A 31 6.90 -5.89 2.28
CA THR A 31 7.02 -6.91 3.33
C THR A 31 5.84 -7.89 3.28
N HIS A 32 4.62 -7.39 3.10
CA HIS A 32 3.39 -8.16 2.93
C HIS A 32 2.30 -7.31 2.27
N TRP A 33 1.08 -7.85 2.12
CA TRP A 33 0.04 -7.32 1.23
C TRP A 33 -0.99 -6.42 1.93
N HIS A 34 -0.88 -6.18 3.23
CA HIS A 34 -1.84 -5.33 3.93
C HIS A 34 -1.77 -3.89 3.42
N TRP A 35 -2.91 -3.21 3.45
CA TRP A 35 -3.13 -1.91 2.83
C TRP A 35 -2.14 -0.85 3.33
N ASP A 36 -1.79 -0.90 4.62
CA ASP A 36 -0.89 0.05 5.28
C ASP A 36 0.56 -0.02 4.77
N HIS A 37 0.90 -1.09 4.07
CA HIS A 37 2.21 -1.31 3.47
C HIS A 37 2.26 -1.09 1.96
N ILE A 38 1.14 -1.17 1.24
CA ILE A 38 1.15 -1.28 -0.23
C ILE A 38 0.34 -0.21 -0.97
N PHE A 39 -0.55 0.54 -0.30
CA PHE A 39 -1.46 1.47 -0.98
C PHE A 39 -0.77 2.72 -1.54
N GLY A 40 0.39 3.10 -1.01
CA GLY A 40 1.19 4.17 -1.59
C GLY A 40 2.02 3.77 -2.83
N LEU A 41 1.97 2.49 -3.23
CA LEU A 41 2.79 1.98 -4.34
C LEU A 41 2.60 2.72 -5.68
N PRO A 42 1.40 3.20 -6.07
CA PRO A 42 1.22 3.95 -7.31
C PRO A 42 2.13 5.19 -7.44
N VAL A 43 2.48 5.83 -6.31
CA VAL A 43 3.35 7.01 -6.29
C VAL A 43 4.81 6.65 -6.61
N LEU A 44 5.21 5.41 -6.35
CA LEU A 44 6.59 4.92 -6.54
C LEU A 44 6.79 4.28 -7.91
N GLN A 45 6.09 4.77 -8.95
CA GLN A 45 6.11 4.21 -10.31
C GLN A 45 7.50 4.13 -10.97
N ASP A 46 8.44 4.98 -10.56
CA ASP A 46 9.81 5.00 -11.07
C ASP A 46 10.74 4.02 -10.32
N ALA A 47 10.28 3.42 -9.22
CA ALA A 47 11.03 2.45 -8.43
C ALA A 47 10.71 1.01 -8.84
N LEU A 48 11.74 0.14 -8.90
CA LEU A 48 11.52 -1.29 -9.10
C LEU A 48 10.84 -1.90 -7.86
N SER A 49 9.64 -2.44 -8.05
CA SER A 49 8.88 -3.13 -7.02
C SER A 49 9.32 -4.58 -6.85
N ILE A 50 9.64 -4.96 -5.61
CA ILE A 50 10.07 -6.31 -5.21
C ILE A 50 9.13 -6.82 -4.12
N ALA A 51 8.59 -8.02 -4.28
CA ALA A 51 7.74 -8.66 -3.29
C ALA A 51 7.83 -10.19 -3.40
N HIS A 52 7.46 -10.89 -2.33
CA HIS A 52 7.24 -12.33 -2.39
C HIS A 52 6.09 -12.67 -3.36
N SER A 53 6.13 -13.85 -4.00
CA SER A 53 5.09 -14.26 -4.96
C SER A 53 3.70 -14.31 -4.33
N GLU A 54 3.60 -14.76 -3.07
CA GLU A 54 2.34 -14.79 -2.33
C GLU A 54 1.82 -13.38 -2.03
N THR A 55 2.68 -12.41 -1.67
CA THR A 55 2.27 -11.00 -1.52
C THR A 55 1.62 -10.51 -2.81
N LYS A 56 2.26 -10.75 -3.97
CA LYS A 56 1.72 -10.35 -5.27
C LYS A 56 0.39 -11.04 -5.59
N LYS A 57 0.21 -12.29 -5.16
CA LYS A 57 -1.03 -13.04 -5.37
C LYS A 57 -2.17 -12.45 -4.54
N GLU A 58 -1.94 -12.18 -3.25
CA GLU A 58 -2.95 -11.57 -2.39
C GLU A 58 -3.29 -10.14 -2.84
N MET A 59 -2.30 -9.34 -3.27
CA MET A 59 -2.57 -8.02 -3.86
C MET A 59 -3.58 -8.06 -5.02
N ARG A 60 -3.63 -9.14 -5.80
CA ARG A 60 -4.60 -9.26 -6.91
C ARG A 60 -6.04 -9.43 -6.43
N THR A 61 -6.27 -9.97 -5.23
CA THR A 61 -7.63 -10.09 -4.68
C THR A 61 -8.17 -8.70 -4.32
N LEU A 62 -7.31 -7.87 -3.72
CA LEU A 62 -7.63 -6.50 -3.29
C LEU A 62 -8.05 -5.57 -4.43
N VAL A 63 -7.53 -5.78 -5.65
CA VAL A 63 -7.88 -4.98 -6.83
C VAL A 63 -9.38 -5.02 -7.13
N SER A 64 -10.06 -6.12 -6.77
CA SER A 64 -11.50 -6.28 -6.99
C SER A 64 -12.37 -5.64 -5.90
N TYR A 65 -11.77 -5.17 -4.80
CA TYR A 65 -12.51 -4.63 -3.67
C TYR A 65 -12.81 -3.15 -3.85
N GLU A 66 -13.99 -2.77 -3.38
CA GLU A 66 -14.32 -1.37 -3.12
C GLU A 66 -13.78 -0.98 -1.74
N TRP A 67 -13.16 0.18 -1.65
CA TRP A 67 -12.53 0.71 -0.44
C TRP A 67 -13.29 1.93 0.11
N THR A 68 -14.62 1.93 -0.02
CA THR A 68 -15.48 2.89 0.67
C THR A 68 -15.78 2.41 2.09
N ASP A 69 -16.13 3.33 2.98
CA ASP A 69 -16.49 3.03 4.36
C ASP A 69 -17.62 1.97 4.44
N GLU A 70 -18.62 2.06 3.56
CA GLU A 70 -19.73 1.10 3.52
C GLU A 70 -19.29 -0.31 3.10
N ALA A 71 -18.36 -0.40 2.15
CA ALA A 71 -17.82 -1.67 1.67
C ALA A 71 -16.92 -2.33 2.72
N LEU A 72 -16.13 -1.53 3.45
CA LEU A 72 -15.33 -1.98 4.58
C LEU A 72 -16.22 -2.48 5.72
N ASP A 73 -17.22 -1.69 6.14
CA ASP A 73 -18.21 -2.08 7.15
C ASP A 73 -18.92 -3.38 6.80
N ALA A 74 -19.25 -3.59 5.52
CA ALA A 74 -19.86 -4.84 5.05
C ALA A 74 -18.90 -6.02 5.20
N ARG A 75 -17.64 -5.88 4.76
CA ARG A 75 -16.63 -6.95 4.90
C ARG A 75 -16.33 -7.31 6.35
N VAL A 76 -16.32 -6.32 7.26
CA VAL A 76 -16.18 -6.54 8.70
C VAL A 76 -17.36 -7.34 9.25
N LYS A 77 -18.60 -6.97 8.89
CA LYS A 77 -19.81 -7.71 9.30
C LYS A 77 -19.85 -9.15 8.77
N GLU A 78 -19.32 -9.37 7.57
CA GLU A 78 -19.22 -10.70 6.94
C GLU A 78 -18.06 -11.54 7.52
N GLY A 79 -17.17 -10.94 8.31
CA GLY A 79 -16.00 -11.59 8.90
C GLY A 79 -14.86 -11.82 7.90
N THR A 80 -14.88 -11.13 6.76
CA THR A 80 -13.81 -11.20 5.73
C THR A 80 -12.74 -10.14 5.93
N GLU A 81 -13.05 -9.08 6.67
CA GLU A 81 -12.12 -8.06 7.16
C GLU A 81 -12.14 -8.02 8.69
N ILE A 82 -11.01 -7.71 9.33
CA ILE A 82 -10.94 -7.57 10.79
C ILE A 82 -11.17 -6.11 11.13
N GLU A 83 -12.08 -5.80 12.05
CA GLU A 83 -12.42 -4.41 12.46
C GLU A 83 -11.19 -3.57 12.84
N PHE A 84 -10.17 -4.16 13.46
CA PHE A 84 -8.93 -3.46 13.80
C PHE A 84 -8.09 -3.06 12.58
N CYS A 85 -8.23 -3.77 11.47
CA CYS A 85 -7.47 -3.60 10.23
C CYS A 85 -8.29 -2.97 9.10
N ALA A 86 -9.57 -2.67 9.33
CA ALA A 86 -10.50 -2.07 8.37
C ALA A 86 -10.43 -0.54 8.38
#